data_AF-A0AAD5N995-F1
#
_entry.id   AF-A0AAD5N995-F1
#
_cell.length_a   1.000
_cell.length_b   1.000
_cell.length_c   1.000
_cell.angle_alpha   90.00
_cell.angle_beta   90.00
_cell.angle_gamma   90.00
#
_symmetry.space_group_name_H-M   'P 1'
#
loop_
_entity.id
_entity.type
_entity.pdbx_description
1 polymer ?
#
loop_
_entity_poly.entity_id
_entity_poly.type
_entity_poly.pdbx_seq_one_letter_code
_entity_poly.pdbx_strand_id
1 'polypeptide(L)'
;MRHSIVEMVLATDISRHFEYIVRFTKMNIVDVPDDAREGNSMTICNMLVKCADISNPTREWALCQRWAYRIVEEYFDQTREELEKGLPITMEVFDRLTCNVPLTQCGFIDMFAREAFANFAEFANLAHLSTQLESNYEQWKSLSSSWVPANNLSLHV
;
A
#
# COMPACT_ATOMS: atom_id res chain seq x y z
N MET A 1 -2.48 26.73 2.62
CA MET A 1 -1.65 26.04 1.60
C MET A 1 -0.48 25.27 2.21
N ARG A 2 0.53 25.91 2.84
CA ARG A 2 1.67 25.18 3.46
C ARG A 2 1.22 24.12 4.47
N HIS A 3 0.34 24.48 5.39
CA HIS A 3 -0.18 23.57 6.42
C HIS A 3 -0.79 22.30 5.80
N SER A 4 -1.68 22.44 4.81
CA SER A 4 -2.30 21.32 4.11
C SER A 4 -1.29 20.39 3.44
N ILE A 5 -0.23 20.94 2.83
CA ILE A 5 0.84 20.13 2.23
C ILE A 5 1.58 19.32 3.27
N VAL A 6 1.92 19.94 4.41
CA VAL A 6 2.59 19.24 5.52
C VAL A 6 1.73 18.09 6.02
N GLU A 7 0.43 18.32 6.21
CA GLU A 7 -0.51 17.27 6.66
C GLU A 7 -0.61 16.11 5.66
N MET A 8 -0.65 16.39 4.35
CA MET A 8 -0.70 15.35 3.32
C MET A 8 0.60 14.54 3.25
N VAL A 9 1.76 15.16 3.45
CA VAL A 9 3.04 14.44 3.54
C VAL A 9 3.07 13.55 4.79
N LEU A 10 2.63 14.04 5.94
CA LEU A 10 2.52 13.22 7.14
C LEU A 10 1.51 12.07 6.97
N ALA A 11 0.51 12.25 6.11
CA ALA A 11 -0.46 11.21 5.79
C ALA A 11 0.12 10.06 4.97
N THR A 12 1.29 10.17 4.33
CA THR A 12 1.91 9.05 3.61
C THR A 12 2.53 8.02 4.56
N ASP A 13 2.88 8.42 5.79
CA ASP A 13 3.44 7.53 6.80
C ASP A 13 2.50 6.32 7.07
N ILE A 14 3.01 5.12 6.81
CA ILE A 14 2.24 3.87 6.95
C ILE A 14 1.99 3.52 8.42
N SER A 15 2.80 4.01 9.36
CA SER A 15 2.60 3.78 10.80
C SER A 15 1.28 4.37 11.32
N ARG A 16 0.79 5.43 10.67
CA ARG A 16 -0.47 6.11 10.97
C ARG A 16 -1.63 5.65 10.08
N HIS A 17 -1.45 4.59 9.28
CA HIS A 17 -2.43 4.16 8.29
C HIS A 17 -3.85 3.98 8.87
N PHE A 18 -3.98 3.19 9.93
CA PHE A 18 -5.28 2.92 10.54
C PHE A 18 -5.92 4.16 11.19
N GLU A 19 -5.12 5.12 11.66
CA GLU A 19 -5.63 6.39 12.19
C GLU A 19 -6.38 7.17 11.11
N TYR A 20 -5.79 7.29 9.92
CA TYR A 20 -6.40 7.99 8.79
C TYR A 20 -7.64 7.27 8.25
N ILE A 21 -7.62 5.93 8.19
CA ILE A 21 -8.80 5.12 7.80
C ILE A 21 -9.97 5.38 8.75
N VAL A 22 -9.74 5.28 10.07
CA VAL A 22 -10.77 5.53 11.09
C VAL A 22 -11.30 6.95 11.02
N ARG A 23 -10.44 7.93 10.77
CA ARG A 23 -10.85 9.33 10.61
C ARG A 23 -11.71 9.53 9.36
N PHE A 24 -11.35 8.88 8.25
CA PHE A 24 -12.10 8.95 7.00
C PHE A 24 -13.48 8.29 7.13
N THR A 25 -13.56 7.10 7.72
CA THR A 25 -14.83 6.36 7.87
C THR A 25 -15.80 7.01 8.86
N LYS A 26 -15.29 7.75 9.85
CA LYS A 26 -16.12 8.51 10.81
C LYS A 26 -16.54 9.89 10.29
N MET A 27 -16.09 10.31 9.12
CA MET A 27 -16.41 11.60 8.55
C MET A 27 -17.91 11.73 8.27
N ASN A 28 -18.56 12.75 8.84
CA ASN A 28 -19.94 13.04 8.49
C ASN A 28 -20.01 13.71 7.10
N ILE A 29 -20.78 13.12 6.19
CA ILE A 29 -20.96 13.62 4.82
C ILE A 29 -22.38 14.10 4.53
N VAL A 30 -23.31 13.95 5.48
CA VAL A 30 -24.71 14.38 5.38
C VAL A 30 -24.91 15.62 6.24
N ASP A 31 -25.56 16.65 5.70
CA ASP A 31 -25.84 17.91 6.42
C ASP A 31 -24.60 18.50 7.10
N VAL A 32 -23.47 18.54 6.37
CA VAL A 32 -22.16 18.95 6.90
C VAL A 32 -22.18 20.41 7.38
N PRO A 33 -22.00 20.66 8.69
CA PRO A 33 -21.87 22.01 9.25
C PRO A 33 -20.71 22.77 8.64
N ASP A 34 -20.83 24.10 8.50
CA ASP A 34 -19.80 24.92 7.83
C ASP A 34 -18.42 24.84 8.52
N ASP A 35 -18.38 24.72 9.85
CA ASP A 35 -17.16 24.57 10.65
C ASP A 35 -16.49 23.20 10.49
N ALA A 36 -17.24 22.18 10.07
CA ALA A 36 -16.72 20.83 9.80
C ALA A 36 -16.15 20.67 8.38
N ARG A 37 -16.50 21.56 7.44
CA ARG A 37 -16.13 21.43 6.02
C ARG A 37 -14.63 21.41 5.78
N GLU A 38 -13.88 22.30 6.42
CA GLU A 38 -12.42 22.35 6.26
C GLU A 38 -11.75 21.08 6.78
N GLY A 39 -12.21 20.57 7.93
CA GLY A 39 -11.72 19.32 8.51
C GLY A 39 -12.02 18.10 7.62
N ASN A 40 -13.21 18.05 7.02
CA ASN A 40 -13.60 17.02 6.07
C ASN A 40 -12.75 17.09 4.79
N SER A 41 -12.57 18.29 4.21
CA SER A 41 -11.71 18.47 3.04
C SER A 41 -10.29 17.99 3.28
N MET A 42 -9.69 18.33 4.43
CA MET A 42 -8.36 17.83 4.79
C MET A 42 -8.33 16.30 4.97
N THR A 43 -9.37 15.71 5.56
CA THR A 43 -9.49 14.26 5.73
C THR A 43 -9.55 13.55 4.38
N ILE A 44 -10.32 14.09 3.42
CA ILE A 44 -10.40 13.57 2.05
C ILE A 44 -9.05 13.69 1.35
N CYS A 45 -8.36 14.83 1.45
CA CYS A 45 -7.04 15.02 0.85
C CYS A 45 -6.01 14.03 1.39
N ASN A 46 -5.98 13.82 2.72
CA ASN A 46 -5.07 12.86 3.35
C ASN A 46 -5.34 11.44 2.86
N MET A 47 -6.62 11.03 2.77
CA MET A 47 -6.99 9.72 2.26
C MET A 47 -6.63 9.54 0.78
N LEU A 48 -6.88 10.57 -0.05
CA LEU A 48 -6.53 10.56 -1.47
C LEU A 48 -5.02 10.35 -1.69
N VAL A 49 -4.19 11.14 -1.00
CA VAL A 49 -2.73 11.01 -1.12
C VAL A 49 -2.26 9.65 -0.62
N LYS A 50 -2.86 9.13 0.45
CA LYS A 50 -2.52 7.80 0.96
C LYS A 50 -2.87 6.69 -0.02
N CYS A 51 -4.07 6.72 -0.61
CA CYS A 51 -4.45 5.78 -1.68
C CYS A 51 -3.52 5.90 -2.89
N ALA A 52 -3.09 7.12 -3.25
CA ALA A 52 -2.15 7.32 -4.36
C ALA A 52 -0.79 6.65 -4.07
N ASP A 53 -0.27 6.81 -2.85
CA ASP A 53 1.00 6.26 -2.38
C ASP A 53 1.03 4.72 -2.42
N ILE A 54 -0.08 4.07 -2.03
CA ILE A 54 -0.20 2.61 -2.05
C ILE A 54 -0.97 2.05 -3.26
N SER A 55 -1.02 2.79 -4.38
CA SER A 55 -1.89 2.44 -5.53
C SER A 55 -1.40 1.28 -6.41
N ASN A 56 -0.20 0.73 -6.16
CA ASN A 56 0.37 -0.33 -7.01
C ASN A 56 -0.55 -1.56 -7.20
N PRO A 57 -1.25 -2.07 -6.17
CA PRO A 57 -2.17 -3.19 -6.33
C PRO A 57 -3.38 -2.91 -7.22
N THR A 58 -3.72 -1.64 -7.50
CA THR A 58 -4.88 -1.26 -8.31
C THR A 58 -4.52 -0.92 -9.76
N ARG A 59 -3.26 -1.09 -10.15
CA ARG A 59 -2.81 -0.91 -11.54
C ARG A 59 -3.01 -2.18 -12.36
N GLU A 60 -2.91 -2.06 -13.68
CA GLU A 60 -2.83 -3.23 -14.55
C GLU A 60 -1.68 -4.16 -14.11
N TRP A 61 -1.86 -5.47 -14.30
CA TRP A 61 -0.97 -6.50 -13.78
C TRP A 61 0.52 -6.23 -14.04
N ALA A 62 0.88 -5.85 -15.27
CA ALA A 62 2.28 -5.58 -15.64
C ALA A 62 2.91 -4.46 -14.77
N LEU A 63 2.15 -3.43 -14.43
CA LEU A 63 2.62 -2.34 -13.56
C LEU A 63 2.59 -2.76 -12.09
N CYS A 64 1.54 -3.45 -11.65
CA CYS A 64 1.44 -3.99 -10.30
C CYS A 64 2.66 -4.87 -9.97
N GLN A 65 2.97 -5.81 -10.86
CA GLN A 65 4.11 -6.72 -10.74
C GLN A 65 5.44 -5.97 -10.75
N ARG A 66 5.64 -5.06 -11.71
CA ARG A 66 6.90 -4.32 -11.83
C ARG A 66 7.21 -3.50 -10.59
N TRP A 67 6.21 -2.80 -10.04
CA TRP A 67 6.41 -2.01 -8.83
C TRP A 67 6.58 -2.87 -7.59
N ALA A 68 5.86 -3.99 -7.47
CA ALA A 68 6.09 -4.97 -6.41
C ALA A 68 7.53 -5.48 -6.39
N TYR A 69 8.08 -5.82 -7.57
CA TYR A 69 9.46 -6.29 -7.70
C TYR A 69 10.47 -5.22 -7.32
N ARG A 70 10.26 -3.95 -7.69
CA ARG A 70 11.12 -2.83 -7.28
C ARG A 70 11.16 -2.65 -5.76
N ILE A 71 10.01 -2.69 -5.11
CA ILE A 71 9.91 -2.55 -3.64
C ILE A 71 10.62 -3.71 -2.95
N VAL A 72 10.43 -4.93 -3.46
CA VAL A 72 11.07 -6.13 -2.90
C VAL A 72 12.59 -6.09 -3.08
N GLU A 73 13.08 -5.65 -4.24
CA GLU A 73 14.52 -5.44 -4.48
C GLU A 73 15.12 -4.45 -3.49
N GLU A 74 14.42 -3.32 -3.23
CA GLU A 74 14.83 -2.34 -2.23
C GLU A 74 14.92 -2.95 -0.83
N TYR A 75 13.92 -3.74 -0.40
CA TYR A 75 13.97 -4.42 0.89
C TYR A 75 15.04 -5.50 0.96
N PHE A 76 15.32 -6.22 -0.13
CA PHE A 76 16.43 -7.18 -0.16
C PHE A 76 17.77 -6.47 0.02
N ASP A 77 17.96 -5.31 -0.60
CA ASP A 77 19.16 -4.50 -0.44
C ASP A 77 19.29 -3.96 0.99
N GLN A 78 18.18 -3.49 1.60
CA GLN A 78 18.15 -3.05 2.98
C GLN A 78 18.52 -4.19 3.96
N THR A 79 17.90 -5.37 3.83
CA THR A 79 18.21 -6.53 4.69
C THR A 79 19.68 -6.93 4.58
N ARG A 80 20.25 -6.90 3.37
CA ARG A 80 21.69 -7.17 3.17
C ARG A 80 22.55 -6.12 3.88
N GLU A 81 22.23 -4.84 3.73
CA GLU A 81 22.99 -3.75 4.34
C GLU A 81 22.91 -3.78 5.88
N GLU A 82 21.75 -4.09 6.44
CA GLU A 82 21.56 -4.29 7.89
C GLU A 82 22.45 -5.43 8.41
N LEU A 83 22.49 -6.57 7.71
CA LEU A 83 23.32 -7.71 8.07
C LEU A 83 24.82 -7.39 7.99
N GLU A 84 25.28 -6.76 6.90
CA GLU A 84 26.68 -6.40 6.69
C GLU A 84 27.19 -5.42 7.75
N LYS A 85 26.32 -4.54 8.25
CA LYS A 85 26.64 -3.58 9.31
C LYS A 85 26.43 -4.12 10.73
N GLY A 86 25.93 -5.36 10.87
CA GLY A 86 25.59 -5.94 12.17
C GLY A 86 24.45 -5.22 12.89
N LEU A 87 23.53 -4.61 12.13
CA LEU A 87 22.31 -3.98 12.65
C LEU A 87 21.20 -5.03 12.84
N PRO A 88 20.21 -4.78 13.72
CA PRO A 88 19.01 -5.61 13.79
C PRO A 88 18.26 -5.57 12.44
N ILE A 89 17.89 -6.75 11.93
CA ILE A 89 17.11 -6.86 10.69
C ILE A 89 15.68 -6.38 10.95
N THR A 90 15.23 -5.37 10.20
CA THR A 90 13.91 -4.77 10.42
C THR A 90 12.81 -5.46 9.62
N MET A 91 13.17 -6.11 8.51
CA MET A 91 12.26 -6.67 7.52
C MET A 91 12.61 -8.13 7.22
N GLU A 92 12.59 -9.00 8.25
CA GLU A 92 13.08 -10.39 8.18
C GLU A 92 12.49 -11.24 7.04
N VAL A 93 11.24 -10.96 6.65
CA VAL A 93 10.56 -11.69 5.55
C VAL A 93 11.18 -11.39 4.18
N PHE A 94 11.95 -10.31 4.06
CA PHE A 94 12.63 -9.89 2.83
C PHE A 94 14.10 -10.32 2.84
N ASP A 95 14.33 -11.62 3.00
CA ASP A 95 15.59 -12.27 2.65
C ASP A 95 15.48 -12.86 1.24
N ARG A 96 16.39 -12.47 0.35
CA ARG A 96 16.40 -12.93 -1.05
C ARG A 96 16.44 -14.45 -1.19
N LEU A 97 17.02 -15.16 -0.24
CA LEU A 97 17.17 -16.61 -0.27
C LEU A 97 15.91 -17.38 0.16
N THR A 98 14.94 -16.72 0.78
CA THR A 98 13.78 -17.38 1.40
C THR A 98 12.45 -16.71 1.11
N CYS A 99 12.44 -15.44 0.72
CA CYS A 99 11.23 -14.64 0.52
C CYS A 99 10.33 -15.24 -0.58
N ASN A 100 9.05 -15.41 -0.23
CA ASN A 100 7.98 -15.68 -1.19
C ASN A 100 7.34 -14.35 -1.59
N VAL A 101 7.82 -13.76 -2.68
CA VAL A 101 7.40 -12.42 -3.12
C VAL A 101 5.89 -12.31 -3.30
N PRO A 102 5.20 -13.21 -4.03
CA PRO A 102 3.75 -13.15 -4.14
C PRO A 102 3.02 -13.16 -2.79
N LEU A 103 3.49 -13.97 -1.83
CA LEU A 103 2.89 -14.02 -0.50
C LEU A 103 3.02 -12.69 0.25
N THR A 104 4.17 -12.00 0.12
CA THR A 104 4.34 -10.66 0.71
C THR A 104 3.36 -9.64 0.10
N GLN A 105 3.07 -9.75 -1.20
CA GLN A 105 2.11 -8.86 -1.87
C GLN A 105 0.67 -9.13 -1.42
N CYS A 106 0.28 -10.41 -1.27
CA CYS A 106 -1.00 -10.77 -0.67
C CYS A 106 -1.13 -10.19 0.75
N GLY A 107 -0.09 -10.34 1.58
CA GLY A 107 -0.06 -9.79 2.94
C GLY A 107 -0.21 -8.26 2.96
N PHE A 108 0.50 -7.53 2.08
CA PHE A 108 0.35 -6.08 1.96
C PHE A 108 -1.06 -5.65 1.54
N ILE A 109 -1.64 -6.37 0.57
CA ILE A 109 -3.00 -6.09 0.11
C ILE A 109 -4.01 -6.30 1.24
N ASP A 110 -3.91 -7.42 1.96
CA ASP A 110 -4.84 -7.75 3.04
C ASP A 110 -4.70 -6.80 4.24
N MET A 111 -3.48 -6.38 4.57
CA MET A 111 -3.23 -5.54 5.74
C MET A 111 -3.49 -4.05 5.49
N PHE A 112 -3.23 -3.54 4.28
CA PHE A 112 -3.25 -2.09 4.02
C PHE A 112 -4.12 -1.69 2.83
N ALA A 113 -4.00 -2.36 1.68
CA ALA A 113 -4.61 -1.83 0.46
C ALA A 113 -6.13 -2.07 0.40
N ARG A 114 -6.59 -3.27 0.77
CA ARG A 114 -7.98 -3.70 0.55
C ARG A 114 -8.99 -2.81 1.26
N GLU A 115 -8.80 -2.54 2.55
CA GLU A 115 -9.69 -1.66 3.33
C GLU A 115 -9.60 -0.20 2.85
N ALA A 116 -8.39 0.30 2.58
CA ALA A 116 -8.20 1.66 2.11
C ALA A 116 -8.94 1.92 0.79
N PHE A 117 -8.79 1.01 -0.18
CA PHE A 117 -9.46 1.13 -1.47
C PHE A 117 -10.95 0.85 -1.39
N ALA A 118 -11.43 -0.07 -0.54
CA ALA A 118 -12.87 -0.28 -0.33
C ALA A 118 -13.55 1.03 0.12
N ASN A 119 -13.03 1.66 1.17
CA ASN A 119 -13.58 2.90 1.71
C ASN A 119 -13.48 4.07 0.73
N PHE A 120 -12.31 4.29 0.12
CA PHE A 120 -12.10 5.43 -0.77
C PHE A 120 -12.81 5.27 -2.13
N ALA A 121 -12.84 4.06 -2.69
CA ALA A 121 -13.50 3.81 -3.98
C ALA A 121 -15.02 3.90 -3.86
N GLU A 122 -15.61 3.49 -2.73
CA GLU A 122 -17.03 3.70 -2.47
C GLU A 122 -17.34 5.21 -2.42
N PHE A 123 -16.57 5.96 -1.62
CA PHE A 123 -16.73 7.42 -1.50
C PHE A 123 -16.60 8.16 -2.84
N ALA A 124 -15.60 7.81 -3.65
CA ALA A 124 -15.27 8.49 -4.90
C ALA A 124 -15.99 7.91 -6.14
N ASN A 125 -16.83 6.88 -5.97
CA ASN A 125 -17.46 6.13 -7.06
C ASN A 125 -16.45 5.53 -8.07
N LEU A 126 -15.40 4.89 -7.56
CA LEU A 126 -14.29 4.30 -8.31
C LEU A 126 -14.22 2.77 -8.14
N ALA A 127 -15.35 2.08 -8.15
CA ALA A 127 -15.45 0.63 -7.87
C ALA A 127 -14.49 -0.25 -8.70
N HIS A 128 -14.12 0.19 -9.91
CA HIS A 128 -13.15 -0.51 -10.76
C HIS A 128 -11.77 -0.68 -10.11
N LEU A 129 -11.35 0.21 -9.21
CA LEU A 129 -10.06 0.10 -8.50
C LEU A 129 -10.06 -1.10 -7.55
N SER A 130 -11.17 -1.32 -6.83
CA SER A 130 -11.33 -2.49 -5.97
C SER A 130 -11.40 -3.77 -6.81
N THR A 131 -12.10 -3.76 -7.94
CA THR A 131 -12.13 -4.92 -8.86
C THR A 131 -10.72 -5.27 -9.38
N GLN A 132 -9.93 -4.27 -9.79
CA GLN A 132 -8.56 -4.49 -10.26
C GLN A 132 -7.65 -5.01 -9.14
N LEU A 133 -7.80 -4.49 -7.92
CA LEU A 133 -7.08 -4.95 -6.73
C LEU A 133 -7.33 -6.44 -6.48
N GLU A 134 -8.59 -6.87 -6.47
CA GLU A 134 -8.95 -8.28 -6.27
C GLU A 134 -8.42 -9.17 -7.39
N SER A 135 -8.48 -8.72 -8.65
CA SER A 135 -7.91 -9.46 -9.78
C SER A 135 -6.40 -9.67 -9.63
N ASN A 136 -5.67 -8.66 -9.17
CA ASN A 136 -4.22 -8.78 -8.93
C ASN A 136 -3.92 -9.62 -7.69
N TYR A 137 -4.74 -9.54 -6.64
CA TYR A 137 -4.62 -10.38 -5.46
C TYR A 137 -4.70 -11.87 -5.81
N GLU A 138 -5.69 -12.27 -6.61
CA GLU A 138 -5.83 -13.66 -7.04
C GLU A 138 -4.67 -14.13 -7.92
N GLN A 139 -4.10 -13.24 -8.75
CA GLN A 139 -2.88 -13.55 -9.51
C GLN A 139 -1.68 -13.79 -8.58
N TRP A 140 -1.45 -12.91 -7.59
CA TRP A 140 -0.38 -13.12 -6.60
C TRP A 140 -0.58 -14.42 -5.81
N LYS A 141 -1.79 -14.68 -5.35
CA LYS A 141 -2.13 -15.90 -4.61
C LYS A 141 -1.94 -17.16 -5.45
N SER A 142 -2.24 -17.11 -6.75
CA SER A 142 -1.94 -18.21 -7.67
C SER A 142 -0.43 -18.46 -7.79
N LEU A 143 0.37 -17.41 -7.85
CA LEU A 143 1.83 -17.49 -7.95
C LEU A 143 2.50 -17.95 -6.65
N SER A 144 1.93 -17.64 -5.47
CA SER A 144 2.56 -17.97 -4.19
C SER A 144 2.79 -19.46 -3.97
N SER A 145 1.94 -20.30 -4.56
CA SER A 145 2.01 -21.77 -4.42
C SER A 145 3.14 -22.40 -5.23
N SER A 146 3.58 -21.76 -6.32
CA SER A 146 4.65 -22.24 -7.20
C SER A 146 5.94 -21.43 -7.08
N TRP A 147 5.95 -20.38 -6.26
CA TRP A 147 7.11 -19.52 -6.06
C TRP A 147 8.22 -20.24 -5.32
N VAL A 148 9.43 -20.21 -5.87
CA VAL A 148 10.64 -20.75 -5.26
C VAL A 148 11.70 -19.66 -5.14
N PRO A 149 12.65 -19.77 -4.18
CA PRO A 149 13.69 -18.75 -4.01
C PRO A 149 14.51 -18.42 -5.28
N ALA A 150 14.66 -19.36 -6.20
CA ALA A 150 15.33 -19.12 -7.48
C ALA A 150 14.65 -18.01 -8.32
N ASN A 151 13.33 -17.79 -8.16
CA ASN A 151 12.61 -16.70 -8.82
C ASN A 151 13.08 -15.32 -8.36
N ASN A 152 13.61 -15.21 -7.13
CA ASN A 152 14.10 -13.94 -6.57
C ASN A 152 15.40 -13.47 -7.26
N LEU A 153 16.04 -14.30 -8.08
CA LEU A 153 17.22 -13.92 -8.87
C LEU A 153 16.85 -13.26 -10.20
N SER A 154 15.58 -13.36 -10.61
CA SER A 154 15.07 -12.90 -11.90
C SER A 154 13.91 -11.92 -11.76
N LEU A 155 13.90 -11.10 -10.69
CA LEU A 155 12.95 -9.99 -10.57
C LEU A 155 13.31 -8.96 -11.66
N HIS A 156 12.63 -9.03 -12.81
CA HIS A 156 12.89 -8.13 -13.94
C HIS A 156 12.38 -6.72 -13.62
N VAL A 157 13.29 -5.76 -13.42
CA VAL A 157 13.02 -4.35 -13.06
C VAL A 157 13.04 -3.40 -14.26
#